data_AF-A0A8B3NMK0-F1
#
_entry.id   AF-A0A8B3NMK0-F1
#
_cell.length_a   1.000
_cell.length_b   1.000
_cell.length_c   1.000
_cell.angle_alpha   90.00
_cell.angle_beta   90.00
_cell.angle_gamma   90.00
#
_symmetry.space_group_name_H-M   'P 1'
#
loop_
_entity.id
_entity.type
_entity.pdbx_description
1 polymer ?
#
loop_
_entity_poly.entity_id
_entity_poly.type
_entity_poly.pdbx_seq_one_letter_code
_entity_poly.pdbx_strand_id
1 'polypeptide(L)'
;MGENLSGHHADRIQAAIASNAAAKSALVASWRRSSSLHRLDPADCSSPRYLTQAELGQARQRIEPLIQAAQSSLDRLYLAVGGVGCCVLLADHDGVPVERRGAPADDETFHSWGLWTGAVWNEESEGTNGIGTCLVEQRALTIHRDQHFHTRNTGLSCTTAPIYDHRGDLVAALDVSSCRADLTEAFANLISVAVVDAARRIEAENFKMAFPDARIMLAPVTDKGSGALIAVDPDD
;
A
#
# COMPACT_ATOMS: atom_id res chain seq x y z
N MET A 1 17.50 25.86 18.23
CA MET A 1 18.27 24.61 18.37
C MET A 1 17.39 23.50 17.82
N GLY A 2 17.48 23.23 16.51
CA GLY A 2 16.81 22.08 15.89
C GLY A 2 17.80 20.95 15.89
N GLU A 3 17.66 19.99 16.81
CA GLU A 3 18.47 18.78 16.81
C GLU A 3 18.27 18.02 15.48
N ASN A 4 19.34 17.39 15.02
CA ASN A 4 19.49 16.79 13.70
C ASN A 4 18.67 15.49 13.60
N LEU A 5 17.33 15.60 13.61
CA LEU A 5 16.38 14.47 13.60
C LEU A 5 16.62 13.51 12.42
N SER A 6 17.14 14.02 11.31
CA SER A 6 17.44 13.20 10.13
C SER A 6 18.60 12.21 10.33
N GLY A 7 19.67 12.65 11.00
CA GLY A 7 20.80 11.77 11.31
C GLY A 7 20.42 10.67 12.30
N HIS A 8 19.62 11.00 13.31
CA HIS A 8 19.20 10.04 14.33
C HIS A 8 18.37 8.88 13.80
N HIS A 9 17.53 9.10 12.78
CA HIS A 9 16.73 8.03 12.15
C HIS A 9 17.59 7.10 11.30
N ALA A 10 18.41 7.67 10.41
CA ALA A 10 19.32 6.90 9.57
C ALA A 10 20.29 6.04 10.40
N ASP A 11 20.88 6.61 11.45
CA ASP A 11 21.76 5.89 12.38
C ASP A 11 21.04 4.73 13.07
N ARG A 12 19.78 4.91 13.46
CA ARG A 12 18.96 3.86 14.08
C ARG A 12 18.70 2.70 13.10
N ILE A 13 18.40 2.99 11.84
CA ILE A 13 18.23 1.96 10.81
C ILE A 13 19.54 1.18 10.63
N GLN A 14 20.66 1.88 10.48
CA GLN A 14 21.97 1.24 10.29
C GLN A 14 22.34 0.36 11.49
N ALA A 15 22.11 0.84 12.72
CA ALA A 15 22.34 0.05 13.94
C ALA A 15 21.45 -1.20 14.00
N ALA A 16 20.17 -1.08 13.62
CA ALA A 16 19.25 -2.21 13.57
C ALA A 16 19.66 -3.25 12.52
N ILE A 17 20.09 -2.80 11.33
CA ILE A 17 20.57 -3.67 10.25
C ILE A 17 21.86 -4.41 10.65
N ALA A 18 22.80 -3.72 11.30
CA ALA A 18 24.07 -4.29 11.77
C ALA A 18 23.89 -5.33 12.89
N SER A 19 22.78 -5.24 13.63
CA SER A 19 22.42 -6.23 14.64
C SER A 19 21.88 -7.53 14.02
N ASN A 20 21.76 -8.59 14.83
CA ASN A 20 21.10 -9.84 14.41
C ASN A 20 19.55 -9.73 14.42
N ALA A 21 18.98 -8.51 14.48
CA ALA A 21 17.53 -8.30 14.57
C ALA A 21 16.78 -8.59 13.26
N ALA A 22 17.44 -8.56 12.10
CA ALA A 22 16.82 -8.88 10.81
C ALA A 22 16.23 -10.30 10.77
N ALA A 23 16.84 -11.26 11.47
CA ALA A 23 16.32 -12.63 11.57
C ALA A 23 15.07 -12.75 12.45
N LYS A 24 14.70 -11.70 13.20
CA LYS A 24 13.63 -11.71 14.21
C LYS A 24 12.50 -10.72 13.90
N SER A 25 12.68 -9.85 12.90
CA SER A 25 11.73 -8.78 12.58
C SER A 25 11.63 -8.60 11.08
N ALA A 26 10.43 -8.76 10.53
CA ALA A 26 10.15 -8.51 9.11
C ALA A 26 10.47 -7.06 8.72
N LEU A 27 10.28 -6.10 9.64
CA LEU A 27 10.65 -4.70 9.42
C LEU A 27 12.16 -4.55 9.18
N VAL A 28 12.98 -5.12 10.08
CA VAL A 28 14.45 -5.03 9.96
C VAL A 28 14.95 -5.83 8.75
N ALA A 29 14.26 -6.91 8.38
CA ALA A 29 14.54 -7.63 7.14
C ALA A 29 14.29 -6.75 5.90
N SER A 30 13.19 -6.01 5.84
CA SER A 30 12.91 -5.04 4.75
C SER A 30 13.91 -3.88 4.75
N TRP A 31 14.29 -3.33 5.92
CA TRP A 31 15.37 -2.33 5.98
C TRP A 31 16.70 -2.84 5.45
N ARG A 32 17.07 -4.08 5.83
CA ARG A 32 18.29 -4.71 5.32
C ARG A 32 18.22 -4.91 3.81
N ARG A 33 17.06 -5.32 3.28
CA ARG A 33 16.85 -5.48 1.83
C ARG A 33 16.95 -4.13 1.10
N SER A 34 16.29 -3.09 1.60
CA SER A 34 16.40 -1.71 1.11
C SER A 34 17.84 -1.21 1.05
N SER A 35 18.61 -1.40 2.12
CA SER A 35 20.01 -0.94 2.17
C SER A 35 20.98 -1.82 1.38
N SER A 36 20.91 -3.16 1.54
CA SER A 36 21.93 -4.07 1.01
C SER A 36 21.66 -4.53 -0.42
N LEU A 37 20.39 -4.81 -0.75
CA LEU A 37 20.00 -5.27 -2.09
C LEU A 37 19.79 -4.07 -3.03
N HIS A 38 19.00 -3.09 -2.59
CA HIS A 38 18.65 -1.93 -3.42
C HIS A 38 19.64 -0.76 -3.30
N ARG A 39 20.60 -0.84 -2.37
CA ARG A 39 21.67 0.16 -2.17
C ARG A 39 21.15 1.57 -1.86
N LEU A 40 20.00 1.64 -1.19
CA LEU A 40 19.40 2.90 -0.79
C LEU A 40 20.07 3.43 0.49
N ASP A 41 20.17 4.76 0.57
CA ASP A 41 20.60 5.48 1.77
C ASP A 41 19.35 6.01 2.51
N PRO A 42 19.12 5.63 3.79
CA PRO A 42 17.98 6.15 4.56
C PRO A 42 18.01 7.69 4.72
N ALA A 43 19.19 8.32 4.61
CA ALA A 43 19.34 9.77 4.68
C ALA A 43 19.07 10.49 3.34
N ASP A 44 18.82 9.76 2.24
CA ASP A 44 18.45 10.39 0.98
C ASP A 44 17.11 11.14 1.10
N CYS A 45 17.12 12.40 0.67
CA CYS A 45 15.99 13.32 0.70
C CYS A 45 15.42 13.60 -0.70
N SER A 46 15.90 12.91 -1.73
CA SER A 46 15.40 13.04 -3.10
C SER A 46 13.92 12.69 -3.17
N SER A 47 13.13 13.49 -3.88
CA SER A 47 11.71 13.22 -4.09
C SER A 47 11.50 11.93 -4.89
N PRO A 48 10.37 11.22 -4.68
CA PRO A 48 10.04 10.03 -5.46
C PRO A 48 10.05 10.32 -6.97
N ARG A 49 10.51 9.33 -7.74
CA ARG A 49 10.43 9.39 -9.20
C ARG A 49 8.96 9.38 -9.63
N TYR A 50 8.63 10.21 -10.61
CA TYR A 50 7.32 10.19 -11.26
C TYR A 50 7.41 9.58 -12.65
N LEU A 51 6.39 8.79 -12.99
CA LEU A 51 6.15 8.34 -14.36
C LEU A 51 5.74 9.52 -15.24
N THR A 52 6.10 9.45 -16.52
CA THR A 52 5.51 10.27 -17.57
C THR A 52 4.03 9.91 -17.73
N GLN A 53 3.26 10.80 -18.38
CA GLN A 53 1.84 10.56 -18.65
C GLN A 53 1.60 9.30 -19.51
N ALA A 54 2.51 9.01 -20.45
CA ALA A 54 2.42 7.82 -21.29
C ALA A 54 2.64 6.53 -20.47
N GLU A 55 3.65 6.52 -19.59
CA GLU A 55 3.92 5.39 -18.70
C GLU A 55 2.79 5.18 -17.68
N LEU A 56 2.24 6.25 -17.10
CA LEU A 56 1.07 6.17 -16.22
C LEU A 56 -0.17 5.65 -16.96
N GLY A 57 -0.39 6.06 -18.21
CA GLY A 57 -1.45 5.52 -19.05
C GLY A 57 -1.31 4.02 -19.28
N GLN A 58 -0.08 3.53 -19.52
CA GLN A 58 0.21 2.11 -19.64
C GLN A 58 -0.01 1.37 -18.31
N ALA A 59 0.42 1.94 -17.18
CA ALA A 59 0.20 1.36 -15.86
C ALA A 59 -1.29 1.20 -15.54
N ARG A 60 -2.11 2.22 -15.82
CA ARG A 60 -3.58 2.15 -15.71
C ARG A 60 -4.16 1.06 -16.61
N GLN A 61 -3.74 1.02 -17.87
CA GLN A 61 -4.25 0.06 -18.85
C GLN A 61 -4.01 -1.40 -18.42
N ARG A 62 -2.87 -1.71 -17.80
CA ARG A 62 -2.54 -3.08 -17.34
C ARG A 62 -3.54 -3.64 -16.34
N ILE A 63 -4.13 -2.79 -15.50
CA ILE A 63 -5.06 -3.18 -14.43
C ILE A 63 -6.44 -2.52 -14.57
N GLU A 64 -6.82 -2.12 -15.79
CA GLU A 64 -8.08 -1.42 -16.06
C GLU A 64 -9.33 -2.15 -15.53
N PRO A 65 -9.50 -3.49 -15.69
CA PRO A 65 -10.65 -4.19 -15.12
C PRO A 65 -10.72 -4.07 -13.59
N LEU A 66 -9.57 -4.11 -12.92
CA LEU A 66 -9.47 -3.95 -11.48
C LEU A 66 -9.81 -2.51 -11.05
N ILE A 67 -9.34 -1.50 -11.80
CA ILE A 67 -9.68 -0.09 -11.56
C ILE A 67 -11.20 0.11 -11.62
N GLN A 68 -11.87 -0.51 -12.59
CA GLN A 68 -13.33 -0.46 -12.71
C GLN A 68 -14.03 -1.15 -11.53
N ALA A 69 -13.59 -2.35 -11.15
CA ALA A 69 -14.10 -3.06 -9.98
C ALA A 69 -13.89 -2.29 -8.66
N ALA A 70 -12.82 -1.49 -8.58
CA ALA A 70 -12.40 -0.85 -7.34
C ALA A 70 -13.17 0.43 -6.97
N GLN A 71 -13.79 1.12 -7.94
CA GLN A 71 -14.32 2.49 -7.75
C GLN A 71 -15.19 2.64 -6.50
N SER A 72 -16.20 1.79 -6.33
CA SER A 72 -17.13 1.88 -5.19
C SER A 72 -16.44 1.61 -3.84
N SER A 73 -15.49 0.67 -3.81
CA SER A 73 -14.73 0.34 -2.60
C SER A 73 -13.77 1.46 -2.22
N LEU A 74 -13.11 2.09 -3.20
CA LEU A 74 -12.26 3.26 -2.98
C LEU A 74 -13.05 4.44 -2.41
N ASP A 75 -14.21 4.74 -2.99
CA ASP A 75 -15.07 5.84 -2.53
C ASP A 75 -15.58 5.58 -1.11
N ARG A 76 -16.03 4.36 -0.80
CA ARG A 76 -16.51 3.97 0.55
C ARG A 76 -15.39 4.00 1.58
N LEU A 77 -14.21 3.49 1.24
CA LEU A 77 -13.05 3.53 2.13
C LEU A 77 -12.68 4.99 2.42
N TYR A 78 -12.65 5.84 1.39
CA TYR A 78 -12.37 7.26 1.57
C TYR A 78 -13.43 7.97 2.43
N LEU A 79 -14.71 7.64 2.30
CA LEU A 79 -15.75 8.17 3.20
C LEU A 79 -15.49 7.83 4.67
N ALA A 80 -14.88 6.66 4.96
CA ALA A 80 -14.57 6.25 6.32
C ALA A 80 -13.31 6.94 6.89
N VAL A 81 -12.30 7.21 6.06
CA VAL A 81 -10.98 7.70 6.53
C VAL A 81 -10.65 9.14 6.12
N GLY A 82 -11.34 9.71 5.16
CA GLY A 82 -11.05 11.04 4.61
C GLY A 82 -11.28 12.16 5.61
N GLY A 83 -12.31 12.05 6.47
CA GLY A 83 -12.63 13.06 7.50
C GLY A 83 -11.54 13.27 8.55
N VAL A 84 -10.57 12.36 8.64
CA VAL A 84 -9.44 12.45 9.57
C VAL A 84 -8.11 12.75 8.85
N GLY A 85 -8.14 13.19 7.59
CA GLY A 85 -6.94 13.59 6.85
C GLY A 85 -6.11 12.40 6.33
N CYS A 86 -6.78 11.35 5.85
CA CYS A 86 -6.14 10.26 5.13
C CYS A 86 -6.43 10.34 3.63
N CYS A 87 -5.49 9.88 2.80
CA CYS A 87 -5.75 9.58 1.40
C CYS A 87 -5.80 8.07 1.15
N VAL A 88 -6.56 7.67 0.13
CA VAL A 88 -6.63 6.29 -0.36
C VAL A 88 -5.93 6.22 -1.71
N LEU A 89 -5.07 5.23 -1.90
CA LEU A 89 -4.33 4.99 -3.15
C LEU A 89 -4.54 3.54 -3.58
N LEU A 90 -4.82 3.32 -4.85
CA LEU A 90 -4.70 1.99 -5.48
C LEU A 90 -3.43 2.02 -6.33
N ALA A 91 -2.45 1.22 -5.97
CA ALA A 91 -1.19 1.07 -6.70
C ALA A 91 -1.16 -0.23 -7.49
N ASP A 92 -0.58 -0.20 -8.68
CA ASP A 92 -0.37 -1.40 -9.49
C ASP A 92 0.77 -2.27 -8.93
N HIS A 93 1.03 -3.41 -9.57
CA HIS A 93 2.07 -4.35 -9.16
C HIS A 93 3.50 -3.77 -9.15
N ASP A 94 3.75 -2.68 -9.88
CA ASP A 94 5.06 -1.99 -9.93
C ASP A 94 5.21 -0.97 -8.79
N GLY A 95 4.21 -0.90 -7.89
CA GLY A 95 4.17 0.04 -6.79
C GLY A 95 3.82 1.46 -7.22
N VAL A 96 3.07 1.65 -8.31
CA VAL A 96 2.69 2.97 -8.80
C VAL A 96 1.21 3.23 -8.53
N PRO A 97 0.84 4.25 -7.72
CA PRO A 97 -0.54 4.67 -7.57
C PRO A 97 -1.15 5.06 -8.92
N VAL A 98 -2.24 4.39 -9.29
CA VAL A 98 -3.01 4.63 -10.52
C VAL A 98 -4.34 5.32 -10.26
N GLU A 99 -4.91 5.15 -9.06
CA GLU A 99 -6.12 5.81 -8.57
C GLU A 99 -5.86 6.42 -7.18
N ARG A 100 -6.54 7.53 -6.90
CA ARG A 100 -6.43 8.26 -5.64
C ARG A 100 -7.78 8.82 -5.20
N ARG A 101 -8.00 8.86 -3.88
CA ARG A 101 -9.00 9.70 -3.21
C ARG A 101 -8.33 10.48 -2.09
N GLY A 102 -8.58 11.78 -2.02
CA GLY A 102 -7.99 12.68 -1.03
C GLY A 102 -8.75 13.99 -0.94
N ALA A 103 -8.57 14.73 0.14
CA ALA A 103 -9.21 16.02 0.34
C ALA A 103 -8.40 17.10 -0.38
N PRO A 104 -9.04 18.02 -1.14
CA PRO A 104 -8.32 19.12 -1.79
C PRO A 104 -7.50 19.99 -0.84
N ALA A 105 -7.92 20.10 0.42
CA ALA A 105 -7.20 20.84 1.46
C ALA A 105 -5.82 20.23 1.79
N ASP A 106 -5.63 18.94 1.52
CA ASP A 106 -4.39 18.20 1.80
C ASP A 106 -3.58 17.92 0.52
N ASP A 107 -4.06 18.31 -0.67
CA ASP A 107 -3.45 17.94 -1.96
C ASP A 107 -2.03 18.48 -2.12
N GLU A 108 -1.74 19.71 -1.69
CA GLU A 108 -0.38 20.28 -1.75
C GLU A 108 0.61 19.42 -0.94
N THR A 109 0.23 19.10 0.31
CA THR A 109 1.02 18.25 1.20
C THR A 109 1.21 16.87 0.61
N PHE A 110 0.12 16.21 0.20
CA PHE A 110 0.16 14.86 -0.37
C PHE A 110 0.97 14.80 -1.66
N HIS A 111 0.87 15.81 -2.53
CA HIS A 111 1.67 15.89 -3.74
C HIS A 111 3.17 16.05 -3.43
N SER A 112 3.51 16.94 -2.48
CA SER A 112 4.91 17.15 -2.06
C SER A 112 5.54 15.89 -1.44
N TRP A 113 4.72 15.02 -0.85
CA TRP A 113 5.16 13.77 -0.23
C TRP A 113 5.11 12.57 -1.18
N GLY A 114 4.69 12.76 -2.44
CA GLY A 114 4.61 11.67 -3.41
C GLY A 114 3.34 10.80 -3.30
N LEU A 115 2.36 11.16 -2.47
CA LEU A 115 1.07 10.46 -2.34
C LEU A 115 0.11 10.85 -3.46
N TRP A 116 0.58 10.67 -4.70
CA TRP A 116 -0.08 11.07 -5.92
C TRP A 116 0.05 10.01 -7.01
N THR A 117 -0.85 10.05 -8.00
CA THR A 117 -0.79 9.11 -9.11
C THR A 117 0.49 9.29 -9.93
N GLY A 118 1.09 8.18 -10.34
CA GLY A 118 2.34 8.15 -11.10
C GLY A 118 3.62 8.23 -10.27
N ALA A 119 3.55 8.46 -8.96
CA ALA A 119 4.72 8.37 -8.08
C ALA A 119 5.15 6.90 -7.91
N VAL A 120 6.45 6.61 -7.96
CA VAL A 120 6.97 5.25 -7.84
C VAL A 120 7.25 4.92 -6.38
N TRP A 121 6.55 3.93 -5.83
CA TRP A 121 6.63 3.50 -4.43
C TRP A 121 7.06 2.04 -4.24
N ASN A 122 7.57 1.36 -5.27
CA ASN A 122 8.18 0.05 -5.04
C ASN A 122 9.36 0.15 -4.06
N GLU A 123 9.60 -0.94 -3.34
CA GLU A 123 10.64 -0.97 -2.31
C GLU A 123 12.05 -0.80 -2.87
N GLU A 124 12.24 -1.14 -4.16
CA GLU A 124 13.51 -0.90 -4.85
C GLU A 124 13.86 0.59 -4.98
N SER A 125 12.85 1.45 -5.14
CA SER A 125 13.05 2.90 -5.31
C SER A 125 12.97 3.67 -4.00
N GLU A 126 12.06 3.28 -3.10
CA GLU A 126 11.69 4.07 -1.91
C GLU A 126 12.02 3.36 -0.58
N GLY A 127 12.64 2.19 -0.65
CA GLY A 127 12.89 1.33 0.50
C GLY A 127 11.61 0.92 1.21
N THR A 128 11.72 0.52 2.47
CA THR A 128 10.57 0.16 3.31
C THR A 128 9.55 1.30 3.38
N ASN A 129 8.41 1.08 2.73
CA ASN A 129 7.22 1.93 2.71
C ASN A 129 5.94 1.06 2.65
N GLY A 130 4.76 1.64 2.80
CA GLY A 130 3.50 0.88 2.78
C GLY A 130 3.31 0.04 1.51
N ILE A 131 3.26 0.70 0.35
CA ILE A 131 2.97 0.10 -0.96
C ILE A 131 4.02 -0.95 -1.34
N GLY A 132 5.29 -0.55 -1.43
CA GLY A 132 6.37 -1.42 -1.89
C GLY A 132 6.57 -2.63 -0.99
N THR A 133 6.59 -2.42 0.33
CA THR A 133 6.80 -3.52 1.28
C THR A 133 5.60 -4.48 1.28
N CYS A 134 4.38 -3.97 1.13
CA CYS A 134 3.18 -4.81 1.02
C CYS A 134 3.25 -5.73 -0.20
N LEU A 135 3.70 -5.21 -1.36
CA LEU A 135 3.87 -6.00 -2.58
C LEU A 135 4.95 -7.07 -2.43
N VAL A 136 6.06 -6.76 -1.76
CA VAL A 136 7.15 -7.73 -1.54
C VAL A 136 6.75 -8.80 -0.51
N GLU A 137 6.07 -8.40 0.56
CA GLU A 137 5.70 -9.30 1.67
C GLU A 137 4.38 -10.06 1.42
N GLN A 138 3.61 -9.66 0.40
CA GLN A 138 2.32 -10.24 0.01
C GLN A 138 1.31 -10.39 1.16
N ARG A 139 1.33 -9.42 2.09
CA ARG A 139 0.46 -9.42 3.26
C ARG A 139 0.09 -8.00 3.65
N ALA A 140 -1.08 -7.86 4.27
CA ALA A 140 -1.46 -6.60 4.87
C ALA A 140 -0.47 -6.20 5.98
N LEU A 141 -0.13 -4.91 6.02
CA LEU A 141 0.82 -4.36 6.97
C LEU A 141 0.57 -2.87 7.21
N THR A 142 1.18 -2.37 8.29
CA THR A 142 1.28 -0.94 8.57
C THR A 142 2.75 -0.57 8.70
N ILE A 143 3.19 0.45 7.96
CA ILE A 143 4.48 1.11 8.15
C ILE A 143 4.20 2.46 8.82
N HIS A 144 4.54 2.55 10.10
CA HIS A 144 4.28 3.72 10.92
C HIS A 144 5.55 4.55 11.12
N ARG A 145 5.56 5.80 10.65
CA ARG A 145 6.58 6.81 10.95
C ARG A 145 8.01 6.34 10.70
N ASP A 146 8.80 6.22 11.77
CA ASP A 146 10.18 5.76 11.82
C ASP A 146 10.35 4.28 11.45
N GLN A 147 9.28 3.62 11.02
CA GLN A 147 9.35 2.34 10.30
C GLN A 147 9.66 2.54 8.81
N HIS A 148 9.39 3.71 8.24
CA HIS A 148 9.79 4.03 6.88
C HIS A 148 11.32 4.04 6.76
N PHE A 149 11.82 3.57 5.62
CA PHE A 149 13.26 3.52 5.38
C PHE A 149 13.85 4.93 5.22
N HIS A 150 13.32 5.75 4.31
CA HIS A 150 13.78 7.12 4.13
C HIS A 150 13.29 8.04 5.25
N THR A 151 14.20 8.84 5.81
CA THR A 151 13.88 9.83 6.85
C THR A 151 12.78 10.79 6.41
N ARG A 152 12.77 11.25 5.15
CA ARG A 152 11.73 12.16 4.65
C ARG A 152 10.30 11.61 4.77
N ASN A 153 10.15 10.28 4.89
CA ASN A 153 8.86 9.61 5.00
C ASN A 153 8.45 9.36 6.46
N THR A 154 9.24 9.75 7.46
CA THR A 154 8.88 9.48 8.87
C THR A 154 7.65 10.25 9.36
N GLY A 155 7.17 11.24 8.59
CA GLY A 155 5.90 11.91 8.80
C GLY A 155 4.67 11.10 8.39
N LEU A 156 4.87 9.98 7.68
CA LEU A 156 3.81 9.15 7.13
C LEU A 156 3.43 7.99 8.06
N SER A 157 2.17 7.59 7.97
CA SER A 157 1.72 6.27 8.42
C SER A 157 0.88 5.65 7.33
N CYS A 158 1.34 4.52 6.82
CA CYS A 158 0.73 3.83 5.69
C CYS A 158 0.20 2.49 6.16
N THR A 159 -1.06 2.19 5.85
CA THR A 159 -1.66 0.88 6.06
C THR A 159 -2.11 0.34 4.72
N THR A 160 -1.57 -0.82 4.36
CA THR A 160 -1.67 -1.33 2.99
C THR A 160 -2.13 -2.78 3.02
N ALA A 161 -2.96 -3.18 2.07
CA ALA A 161 -3.31 -4.58 1.81
C ALA A 161 -3.03 -4.96 0.34
N PRO A 162 -2.53 -6.18 0.08
CA PRO A 162 -2.36 -6.68 -1.27
C PRO A 162 -3.73 -6.96 -1.90
N ILE A 163 -3.81 -6.89 -3.23
CA ILE A 163 -4.98 -7.26 -4.02
C ILE A 163 -4.58 -8.31 -5.06
N TYR A 164 -5.36 -9.38 -5.11
CA TYR A 164 -5.16 -10.49 -6.05
C TYR A 164 -6.22 -10.48 -7.17
N ASP A 165 -5.85 -10.95 -8.35
CA ASP A 165 -6.81 -11.14 -9.44
C ASP A 165 -7.59 -12.46 -9.29
N HIS A 166 -8.48 -12.72 -10.25
CA HIS A 166 -9.30 -13.93 -10.28
C HIS A 166 -8.51 -15.23 -10.52
N ARG A 167 -7.22 -15.16 -10.86
CA ARG A 167 -6.29 -16.30 -10.94
C ARG A 167 -5.44 -16.46 -9.67
N GLY A 168 -5.56 -15.53 -8.72
CA GLY A 168 -4.75 -15.51 -7.51
C GLY A 168 -3.39 -14.83 -7.69
N ASP A 169 -3.17 -14.13 -8.81
CA ASP A 169 -1.94 -13.37 -9.05
C ASP A 169 -2.00 -12.04 -8.29
N LEU A 170 -0.90 -11.65 -7.64
CA LEU A 170 -0.80 -10.33 -7.00
C LEU A 170 -0.73 -9.24 -8.09
N VAL A 171 -1.73 -8.37 -8.14
CA VAL A 171 -1.86 -7.37 -9.22
C VAL A 171 -1.83 -5.92 -8.74
N ALA A 172 -2.08 -5.68 -7.46
CA ALA A 172 -2.16 -4.33 -6.91
C ALA A 172 -1.97 -4.31 -5.38
N ALA A 173 -1.86 -3.10 -4.84
CA ALA A 173 -1.93 -2.82 -3.42
C ALA A 173 -2.90 -1.66 -3.14
N LEU A 174 -3.75 -1.82 -2.13
CA LEU A 174 -4.61 -0.76 -1.61
C LEU A 174 -3.97 -0.14 -0.38
N ASP A 175 -3.69 1.15 -0.45
CA ASP A 175 -3.02 1.90 0.61
C ASP A 175 -3.92 3.01 1.19
N VAL A 176 -3.86 3.16 2.50
CA VAL A 176 -4.34 4.34 3.22
C VAL A 176 -3.15 4.99 3.91
N SER A 177 -2.87 6.22 3.49
CA SER A 177 -1.78 7.02 4.02
C SER A 177 -2.32 8.21 4.81
N SER A 178 -1.73 8.46 5.99
CA SER A 178 -2.01 9.62 6.82
C SER A 178 -0.75 10.47 7.01
N CYS A 179 -0.95 11.79 7.00
CA CYS A 179 0.07 12.79 7.32
C CYS A 179 -0.03 13.36 8.73
N ARG A 180 -0.93 12.83 9.57
CA ARG A 180 -1.18 13.38 10.91
C ARG A 180 -0.37 12.70 12.01
N ALA A 181 0.21 13.54 12.87
CA ALA A 181 1.03 13.13 13.99
C ALA A 181 0.24 12.59 15.20
N ASP A 182 -1.09 12.51 15.14
CA ASP A 182 -1.96 12.06 16.23
C ASP A 182 -2.69 10.73 15.93
N LEU A 183 -2.25 9.99 14.92
CA LEU A 183 -2.79 8.66 14.63
C LEU A 183 -2.55 7.70 15.81
N THR A 184 -3.62 7.40 16.56
CA THR A 184 -3.57 6.44 17.67
C THR A 184 -3.50 5.00 17.16
N GLU A 185 -2.94 4.08 17.96
CA GLU A 185 -2.88 2.65 17.63
C GLU A 185 -4.27 2.05 17.38
N ALA A 186 -5.26 2.42 18.20
CA ALA A 186 -6.64 1.98 18.02
C ALA A 186 -7.20 2.39 16.65
N PHE A 187 -6.88 3.60 16.21
CA PHE A 187 -7.33 4.11 14.93
C PHE A 187 -6.56 3.47 13.76
N ALA A 188 -5.25 3.23 13.91
CA ALA A 188 -4.46 2.47 12.94
C ALA A 188 -5.02 1.04 12.73
N ASN A 189 -5.43 0.37 13.82
CA ASN A 189 -6.08 -0.94 13.75
C ASN A 189 -7.42 -0.89 13.01
N LEU A 190 -8.23 0.14 13.24
CA LEU A 190 -9.49 0.34 12.48
C LEU A 190 -9.24 0.57 10.99
N ILE A 191 -8.24 1.39 10.64
CA ILE A 191 -7.83 1.56 9.24
C ILE A 191 -7.40 0.21 8.66
N SER A 192 -6.61 -0.59 9.38
CA SER A 192 -6.17 -1.91 8.90
C SER A 192 -7.35 -2.83 8.58
N VAL A 193 -8.35 -2.90 9.47
CA VAL A 193 -9.57 -3.67 9.21
C VAL A 193 -10.32 -3.13 7.97
N ALA A 194 -10.45 -1.81 7.85
CA ALA A 194 -11.14 -1.18 6.73
C ALA A 194 -10.43 -1.40 5.38
N VAL A 195 -9.11 -1.32 5.36
CA VAL A 195 -8.27 -1.55 4.17
C VAL A 195 -8.36 -3.01 3.72
N VAL A 196 -8.28 -3.96 4.65
CA VAL A 196 -8.39 -5.40 4.33
C VAL A 196 -9.81 -5.74 3.85
N ASP A 197 -10.86 -5.20 4.46
CA ASP A 197 -12.25 -5.39 3.99
C ASP A 197 -12.45 -4.78 2.59
N ALA A 198 -11.94 -3.57 2.36
CA ALA A 198 -12.02 -2.92 1.05
C ALA A 198 -11.27 -3.72 -0.03
N ALA A 199 -10.04 -4.18 0.24
CA ALA A 199 -9.28 -5.02 -0.69
C ALA A 199 -10.06 -6.28 -1.08
N ARG A 200 -10.62 -7.01 -0.10
CA ARG A 200 -11.45 -8.21 -0.37
C ARG A 200 -12.69 -7.91 -1.21
N ARG A 201 -13.33 -6.75 -1.01
CA ARG A 201 -14.47 -6.34 -1.84
C ARG A 201 -14.04 -6.04 -3.27
N ILE A 202 -12.88 -5.40 -3.46
CA ILE A 202 -12.32 -5.16 -4.79
C ILE A 202 -12.05 -6.50 -5.49
N GLU A 203 -11.42 -7.45 -4.80
CA GLU A 203 -11.16 -8.80 -5.32
C GLU A 203 -12.47 -9.52 -5.70
N ALA A 204 -13.49 -9.43 -4.84
CA ALA A 204 -14.79 -10.04 -5.08
C ALA A 204 -15.51 -9.45 -6.30
N GLU A 205 -15.51 -8.13 -6.47
CA GLU A 205 -16.09 -7.48 -7.65
C GLU A 205 -15.29 -7.80 -8.92
N ASN A 206 -13.95 -7.80 -8.84
CA ASN A 206 -13.09 -8.18 -9.96
C ASN A 206 -13.32 -9.65 -10.39
N PHE A 207 -13.51 -10.55 -9.43
CA PHE A 207 -13.84 -11.95 -9.70
C PHE A 207 -15.18 -12.10 -10.42
N LYS A 208 -16.23 -11.40 -9.96
CA LYS A 208 -17.55 -11.39 -10.64
C LYS A 208 -17.46 -10.86 -12.06
N MET A 209 -16.67 -9.80 -12.28
CA MET A 209 -16.46 -9.23 -13.61
C MET A 209 -15.71 -10.18 -14.55
N ALA A 210 -14.83 -11.03 -14.02
CA ALA A 210 -14.11 -12.04 -14.80
C ALA A 210 -14.98 -13.24 -15.20
N PHE A 211 -16.05 -13.52 -14.43
CA PHE A 211 -16.97 -14.64 -14.66
C PHE A 211 -18.44 -14.16 -14.72
N PRO A 212 -18.82 -13.32 -15.70
CA PRO A 212 -20.12 -12.67 -15.74
C PRO A 212 -21.30 -13.64 -15.89
N ASP A 213 -21.08 -14.79 -16.52
CA ASP A 213 -22.12 -15.80 -16.79
C ASP A 213 -22.16 -16.93 -15.74
N ALA A 214 -21.21 -16.94 -14.80
CA ALA A 214 -21.11 -17.99 -13.79
C ALA A 214 -22.00 -17.68 -12.57
N ARG A 215 -22.48 -18.74 -11.91
CA ARG A 215 -23.05 -18.62 -10.56
C ARG A 215 -21.91 -18.49 -9.56
N ILE A 216 -21.89 -17.38 -8.82
CA ILE A 216 -20.85 -17.14 -7.81
C ILE A 216 -21.30 -17.66 -6.46
N MET A 217 -20.59 -18.66 -5.94
CA MET A 217 -20.82 -19.27 -4.63
C MET A 217 -19.76 -18.82 -3.63
N LEU A 218 -20.18 -18.57 -2.39
CA LEU A 218 -19.29 -18.32 -1.26
C LEU A 218 -18.96 -19.64 -0.56
N ALA A 219 -17.69 -20.03 -0.57
CA ALA A 219 -17.22 -21.13 0.25
C ALA A 219 -17.20 -20.69 1.72
N PRO A 220 -17.62 -21.55 2.66
CA PRO A 220 -17.63 -21.22 4.08
C PRO A 220 -16.22 -20.88 4.58
N VAL A 221 -16.16 -19.87 5.43
CA VAL A 221 -14.96 -19.45 6.14
C VAL A 221 -14.51 -20.60 7.04
N THR A 222 -13.30 -21.13 6.82
CA THR A 222 -12.66 -22.02 7.79
C THR A 222 -11.98 -21.17 8.87
N ASP A 223 -11.77 -21.72 10.07
CA ASP A 223 -11.15 -21.03 11.23
C ASP A 223 -9.78 -20.37 10.94
N LYS A 224 -9.18 -20.59 9.75
CA LYS A 224 -7.89 -20.07 9.34
C LYS A 224 -7.89 -19.33 7.99
N GLY A 225 -9.04 -19.13 7.34
CA GLY A 225 -9.11 -18.57 5.99
C GLY A 225 -10.16 -17.48 5.82
N SER A 226 -10.01 -16.64 4.80
CA SER A 226 -11.14 -15.82 4.32
C SER A 226 -12.06 -16.68 3.45
N GLY A 227 -13.34 -16.33 3.35
CA GLY A 227 -14.27 -17.04 2.46
C GLY A 227 -13.75 -16.98 1.02
N ALA A 228 -13.80 -18.09 0.29
CA ALA A 228 -13.41 -18.15 -1.10
C ALA A 228 -14.63 -17.94 -2.01
N LEU A 229 -14.41 -17.37 -3.19
CA LEU A 229 -15.43 -17.31 -4.25
C LEU A 229 -15.19 -18.44 -5.24
N ILE A 230 -16.26 -19.14 -5.61
CA ILE A 230 -16.26 -20.21 -6.61
C ILE A 230 -17.20 -19.78 -7.73
N ALA A 231 -16.69 -19.75 -8.96
CA ALA A 231 -17.50 -19.60 -10.16
C ALA A 231 -17.92 -21.01 -10.63
N VAL A 232 -19.22 -21.25 -10.74
CA VAL A 232 -19.80 -22.51 -11.24
C VAL A 232 -20.50 -22.22 -12.55
N ASP A 233 -20.23 -23.06 -13.56
CA ASP A 233 -20.86 -22.93 -14.86
C ASP A 233 -22.39 -23.03 -14.73
N PRO A 234 -23.14 -22.32 -15.58
CA PRO A 234 -24.60 -22.32 -15.51
C PRO A 234 -25.20 -23.69 -15.84
N ASP A 235 -24.45 -24.56 -16.53
CA ASP A 235 -24.90 -25.86 -17.03
C ASP A 235 -24.66 -27.05 -16.07
N ASP A 236 -24.05 -26.80 -14.89
CA ASP A 236 -23.85 -27.81 -13.82
C ASP A 236 -25.05 -27.99 -12.87
#